data_AF-A0A8H3A7K3-F1
#
_entry.id   AF-A0A8H3A7K3-F1
#
_cell.length_a   1.000
_cell.length_b   1.000
_cell.length_c   1.000
_cell.angle_alpha   90.00
_cell.angle_beta   90.00
_cell.angle_gamma   90.00
#
_symmetry.space_group_name_H-M   'P 1'
#
loop_
_entity.id
_entity.type
_entity.pdbx_description
1 polymer ?
#
loop_
_entity_poly.entity_id
_entity_poly.type
_entity_poly.pdbx_seq_one_letter_code
_entity_poly.pdbx_strand_id
1 'polypeptide(L)'
;MRIKNGGDLIHARGYHKLRSDGRDASFVRYEQMVDRLAHRRRAQEDLGQQSFYGQLRHIFRLDLPPKTIVNRDKDPRPLLLAMIYEAPVKKEETYEYPVVWYEGDLSTGEVIDASTIPCAVG
;
A
#
# COMPACT_ATOMS: atom_id res chain seq x y z
N MET A 1 10.93 0.10 -5.52
CA MET A 1 11.14 -0.41 -4.16
C MET A 1 11.40 -1.88 -4.23
N ARG A 2 12.31 -2.42 -3.41
CA ARG A 2 12.48 -3.86 -3.28
C ARG A 2 12.03 -4.30 -1.90
N ILE A 3 11.15 -5.29 -1.83
CA ILE A 3 10.78 -5.91 -0.57
C ILE A 3 11.99 -6.70 -0.05
N LYS A 4 12.26 -6.61 1.25
CA LYS A 4 13.44 -7.25 1.87
C LYS A 4 13.38 -8.78 1.69
N ASN A 5 14.53 -9.45 1.91
CA ASN A 5 14.65 -10.92 1.92
C ASN A 5 14.31 -11.60 0.58
N GLY A 6 14.64 -10.96 -0.54
CA GLY A 6 14.46 -11.55 -1.87
C GLY A 6 13.05 -11.39 -2.45
N GLY A 7 12.18 -10.60 -1.81
CA GLY A 7 10.86 -10.28 -2.32
C GLY A 7 10.86 -9.40 -3.59
N ASP A 8 9.66 -9.02 -3.99
CA ASP A 8 9.39 -8.37 -5.28
C ASP A 8 10.13 -7.04 -5.46
N LEU A 9 10.50 -6.77 -6.72
CA LEU A 9 10.89 -5.44 -7.18
C LEU A 9 9.66 -4.73 -7.76
N ILE A 10 9.19 -3.71 -7.05
CA ILE A 10 8.04 -2.90 -7.42
C ILE A 10 8.53 -1.60 -8.06
N HIS A 11 7.97 -1.24 -9.21
CA HIS A 11 8.26 0.00 -9.92
C HIS A 11 7.17 1.04 -9.70
N ALA A 12 7.55 2.25 -9.29
CA ALA A 12 6.60 3.35 -9.16
C ALA A 12 6.23 3.88 -10.56
N ARG A 13 4.95 3.77 -10.94
CA ARG A 13 4.47 4.11 -12.29
C ARG A 13 4.69 5.58 -12.65
N GLY A 14 4.68 6.47 -11.68
CA GLY A 14 4.89 7.91 -11.90
C GLY A 14 6.31 8.26 -12.35
N TYR A 15 7.29 7.39 -12.14
CA TYR A 15 8.69 7.62 -12.55
C TYR A 15 9.16 6.65 -13.62
N HIS A 16 8.62 5.43 -13.67
CA HIS A 16 9.07 4.40 -14.59
C HIS A 16 8.17 4.34 -15.83
N LYS A 17 8.74 4.64 -17.00
CA LYS A 17 8.07 4.41 -18.28
C LYS A 17 8.06 2.91 -18.56
N LEU A 18 6.87 2.34 -18.74
CA LEU A 18 6.75 0.95 -19.16
C LEU A 18 7.32 0.79 -20.57
N ARG A 19 8.12 -0.26 -20.77
CA ARG A 19 8.47 -0.71 -22.12
C ARG A 19 7.22 -1.33 -22.77
N SER A 20 7.14 -1.30 -24.10
CA SER A 20 6.00 -1.85 -24.84
C SER A 20 5.77 -3.34 -24.58
N ASP A 21 6.82 -4.07 -24.21
CA ASP A 21 6.84 -5.50 -23.89
C ASP A 21 6.98 -5.79 -22.39
N GLY A 22 7.03 -4.74 -21.55
CA GLY A 22 7.26 -4.88 -20.12
C GLY A 22 5.97 -5.19 -19.36
N ARG A 23 6.04 -6.09 -18.37
CA ARG A 23 4.95 -6.27 -17.40
C ARG A 23 4.86 -5.08 -16.45
N ASP A 24 3.64 -4.70 -16.09
CA ASP A 24 3.41 -3.57 -15.18
C ASP A 24 3.53 -3.98 -13.71
N ALA A 25 4.76 -4.05 -13.21
CA ALA A 25 5.06 -4.33 -11.79
C ALA A 25 4.86 -3.10 -10.87
N SER A 26 3.81 -2.31 -11.12
CA SER A 26 3.43 -1.16 -10.29
C SER A 26 2.18 -1.37 -9.46
N PHE A 27 1.40 -2.42 -9.73
CA PHE A 27 0.26 -2.80 -8.93
C PHE A 27 0.70 -3.58 -7.70
N VAL A 28 0.11 -3.24 -6.55
CA VAL A 28 0.48 -3.77 -5.25
C VAL A 28 -0.77 -4.11 -4.43
N ARG A 29 -0.62 -5.09 -3.55
CA ARG A 29 -1.51 -5.29 -2.40
C ARG A 29 -0.86 -4.60 -1.21
N TYR A 30 -1.62 -3.89 -0.41
CA TYR A 30 -1.17 -3.27 0.83
C TYR A 30 -2.15 -3.54 1.96
N GLU A 31 -1.66 -3.49 3.19
CA GLU A 31 -2.42 -3.86 4.37
C GLU A 31 -2.57 -2.65 5.29
N GLN A 32 -3.80 -2.36 5.71
CA GLN A 32 -4.11 -1.26 6.62
C GLN A 32 -4.96 -1.75 7.78
N MET A 33 -4.83 -1.08 8.92
CA MET A 33 -5.72 -1.29 10.06
C MET A 33 -6.99 -0.45 9.84
N VAL A 34 -8.13 -1.11 9.80
CA VAL A 34 -9.45 -0.49 9.60
C VAL A 34 -10.28 -0.74 10.86
N ASP A 35 -10.94 0.30 11.35
CA ASP A 35 -11.92 0.16 12.42
C ASP A 35 -13.19 -0.50 11.88
N ARG A 36 -13.45 -1.74 12.32
CA ARG A 36 -14.63 -2.52 11.92
C ARG A 36 -15.93 -1.90 12.43
N LEU A 37 -15.84 -1.10 13.48
CA LEU A 37 -16.97 -0.42 14.11
C LEU A 37 -17.08 1.05 13.70
N ALA A 38 -16.36 1.50 12.65
CA ALA A 38 -16.39 2.89 12.18
C ALA A 38 -17.80 3.41 11.85
N HIS A 39 -18.72 2.52 11.47
CA HIS A 39 -20.13 2.84 11.21
C HIS A 39 -20.94 3.13 12.49
N ARG A 40 -20.46 2.72 13.68
CA ARG A 40 -21.10 2.92 14.98
C ARG A 40 -20.47 4.09 15.71
N ARG A 41 -21.12 5.25 15.61
CA ARG A 41 -20.69 6.46 16.33
C ARG A 41 -20.58 6.18 17.83
N ARG A 42 -19.41 6.45 18.42
CA ARG A 42 -19.05 6.26 19.85
C ARG A 42 -18.78 4.82 20.31
N ALA A 43 -18.73 3.84 19.40
CA ALA A 43 -18.15 2.55 19.77
C ALA A 43 -16.65 2.72 20.09
N GLN A 44 -16.14 1.87 20.98
CA GLN A 44 -14.69 1.74 21.14
C GLN A 44 -14.12 1.14 19.84
N GLU A 45 -12.96 1.63 19.40
CA GLU A 45 -12.32 1.17 18.18
C GLU A 45 -12.06 -0.34 18.21
N ASP A 46 -12.38 -1.03 17.10
CA ASP A 46 -12.04 -2.43 16.85
C ASP A 46 -11.23 -2.52 15.57
N LEU A 47 -9.92 -2.37 15.71
CA LEU A 47 -8.99 -2.32 14.58
C LEU A 47 -8.70 -3.73 14.06
N GLY A 48 -9.05 -3.98 12.79
CA GLY A 48 -8.70 -5.19 12.07
C GLY A 48 -7.85 -4.90 10.84
N GLN A 49 -6.90 -5.77 10.54
CA GLN A 49 -6.13 -5.67 9.31
C GLN A 49 -6.99 -6.03 8.10
N GLN A 50 -6.90 -5.22 7.05
CA GLN A 50 -7.61 -5.42 5.78
C GLN A 50 -6.66 -5.18 4.60
N SER A 51 -6.83 -5.96 3.53
CA SER A 51 -6.09 -5.80 2.29
C SER A 51 -6.79 -4.80 1.37
N PHE A 52 -5.99 -3.92 0.79
CA PHE A 52 -6.35 -2.98 -0.25
C PHE A 52 -5.42 -3.18 -1.44
N TYR A 53 -5.79 -2.60 -2.58
CA TYR A 53 -5.06 -2.78 -3.82
C TYR A 53 -4.99 -1.48 -4.60
N GLY A 54 -3.90 -1.30 -5.34
CA GLY A 54 -3.73 -0.09 -6.12
C GLY A 54 -2.43 -0.05 -6.88
N GLN A 55 -2.24 1.04 -7.62
CA GLN A 55 -1.03 1.29 -8.38
C GLN A 55 -0.10 2.23 -7.60
N LEU A 56 1.13 1.78 -7.34
CA LEU A 56 2.18 2.60 -6.77
C LEU A 56 2.57 3.71 -7.76
N ARG A 57 2.36 4.96 -7.36
CA ARG A 57 2.65 6.15 -8.18
C ARG A 57 4.01 6.74 -7.86
N HIS A 58 4.28 6.99 -6.57
CA HIS A 58 5.50 7.64 -6.10
C HIS A 58 5.93 7.08 -4.74
N ILE A 59 7.22 7.20 -4.42
CA ILE A 59 7.76 6.94 -3.09
C ILE A 59 8.41 8.24 -2.62
N PHE A 60 8.05 8.66 -1.42
CA PHE A 60 8.67 9.78 -0.72
C PHE A 60 9.53 9.25 0.41
N ARG A 61 10.67 9.90 0.63
CA ARG A 61 11.50 9.68 1.81
C ARG A 61 11.33 10.88 2.72
N LEU A 62 10.89 10.62 3.95
CA LEU A 62 10.83 11.60 5.01
C LEU A 62 11.87 11.24 6.06
N ASP A 63 12.90 12.06 6.22
CA ASP A 63 13.89 11.87 7.27
C ASP A 63 13.35 12.40 8.60
N LEU A 64 13.07 11.50 9.55
CA LEU A 64 12.58 11.87 10.87
C LEU A 64 13.76 12.25 11.77
N PRO A 65 13.84 13.51 12.23
CA PRO A 65 14.92 13.93 13.10
C PRO A 65 14.86 13.21 14.46
N PRO A 66 16.02 12.97 15.09
CA PRO A 66 16.09 12.27 16.37
C PRO A 66 15.43 13.08 17.50
N LYS A 67 15.07 12.38 18.58
CA LYS A 67 14.48 12.97 19.80
C LYS A 67 13.20 13.79 19.55
N THR A 68 12.40 13.39 18.57
CA THR A 68 11.07 13.94 18.31
C THR A 68 9.96 13.02 18.81
N ILE A 69 8.72 13.52 18.82
CA ILE A 69 7.54 12.72 19.20
C ILE A 69 7.34 11.48 18.31
N VAL A 70 7.74 11.55 17.04
CA VAL A 70 7.61 10.50 16.01
C VAL A 70 8.90 9.69 15.79
N ASN A 71 10.02 10.16 16.32
CA ASN A 71 11.30 9.44 16.35
C ASN A 71 12.00 9.71 17.69
N ARG A 72 11.75 8.83 18.67
CA ARG A 72 12.32 8.94 20.02
C ARG A 72 13.77 8.45 20.09
N ASP A 73 14.27 7.84 19.02
CA ASP A 73 15.63 7.32 18.96
C ASP A 73 16.66 8.45 18.88
N LYS A 74 17.92 8.08 19.12
CA LYS A 74 19.05 9.01 19.10
C LYS A 74 19.51 9.35 17.68
N ASP A 75 19.19 8.50 16.72
CA ASP A 75 19.62 8.61 15.33
C ASP A 75 18.45 9.05 14.42
N PRO A 76 18.72 9.77 13.32
CA PRO A 76 17.72 10.04 12.30
C PRO A 76 17.16 8.74 11.72
N ARG A 77 15.84 8.69 11.51
CA ARG A 77 15.16 7.51 10.97
C ARG A 77 14.45 7.85 9.66
N PRO A 78 14.80 7.23 8.52
CA PRO A 78 14.04 7.42 7.30
C PRO A 78 12.70 6.70 7.39
N LEU A 79 11.61 7.43 7.08
CA LEU A 79 10.28 6.90 6.83
C LEU A 79 10.02 6.93 5.32
N LEU A 80 9.66 5.79 4.75
CA LEU A 80 9.28 5.70 3.35
C LEU A 80 7.76 5.75 3.25
N LEU A 81 7.25 6.71 2.49
CA LEU A 81 5.83 6.85 2.22
C LEU A 81 5.56 6.50 0.76
N ALA A 82 4.47 5.79 0.49
CA ALA A 82 4.04 5.40 -0.84
C ALA A 82 2.75 6.12 -1.21
N MET A 83 2.75 6.80 -2.36
CA MET A 83 1.53 7.31 -2.98
C MET A 83 0.93 6.22 -3.84
N ILE A 84 -0.29 5.80 -3.51
CA ILE A 84 -1.01 4.76 -4.23
C ILE A 84 -2.28 5.38 -4.80
N TYR A 85 -2.54 5.12 -6.08
CA TYR A 85 -3.89 5.29 -6.62
C TYR A 85 -4.64 3.99 -6.43
N GLU A 86 -5.70 4.02 -5.64
CA GLU A 86 -6.45 2.83 -5.27
C GLU A 86 -7.11 2.23 -6.53
N ALA A 87 -7.06 0.90 -6.64
CA ALA A 87 -7.72 0.16 -7.69
C ALA A 87 -9.02 -0.40 -7.12
N PRO A 88 -10.20 -0.04 -7.66
CA PRO A 88 -11.44 -0.68 -7.27
C PRO A 88 -11.36 -2.18 -7.54
N VAL A 89 -11.73 -2.98 -6.54
CA VAL A 89 -11.68 -4.43 -6.63
C VAL A 89 -13.05 -5.05 -6.44
N LYS A 90 -13.31 -6.11 -7.21
CA LYS A 90 -14.36 -7.07 -6.92
C LYS A 90 -13.76 -8.29 -6.25
N LYS A 91 -14.47 -8.78 -5.24
CA LYS A 91 -14.12 -9.99 -4.51
C LYS A 91 -15.23 -11.01 -4.73
N GLU A 92 -14.86 -12.18 -5.21
CA GLU A 92 -15.76 -13.32 -5.36
C GLU A 92 -15.40 -14.38 -4.34
N GLU A 93 -16.37 -14.73 -3.49
CA GLU A 93 -16.21 -15.68 -2.40
C GLU A 93 -16.84 -17.05 -2.71
N THR A 94 -17.29 -17.26 -3.95
CA THR A 94 -17.97 -18.49 -4.39
C THR A 94 -17.03 -19.69 -4.48
N TYR A 95 -15.72 -19.46 -4.61
CA TYR A 95 -14.68 -20.49 -4.68
C TYR A 95 -14.09 -20.80 -3.30
N GLU A 96 -13.38 -21.93 -3.19
CA GLU A 96 -12.65 -22.31 -1.97
C GLU A 96 -11.67 -21.22 -1.50
N TYR A 97 -11.11 -20.46 -2.45
CA TYR A 97 -10.27 -19.30 -2.19
C TYR A 97 -10.89 -18.03 -2.78
N PRO A 98 -10.93 -16.92 -2.03
CA PRO A 98 -11.43 -15.67 -2.56
C PRO A 98 -10.60 -15.20 -3.75
N VAL A 99 -11.29 -14.90 -4.85
CA VAL A 99 -10.68 -14.34 -6.05
C VAL A 99 -10.89 -12.84 -6.04
N VAL A 100 -9.83 -12.08 -6.27
CA VAL A 100 -9.86 -10.61 -6.33
C VAL A 100 -9.35 -10.17 -7.69
N TRP A 101 -10.10 -9.29 -8.36
CA TRP A 101 -9.66 -8.66 -9.60
C TRP A 101 -10.03 -7.19 -9.63
N TYR A 102 -9.27 -6.44 -10.43
CA TYR A 102 -9.47 -5.02 -10.65
C TYR A 102 -10.62 -4.77 -11.62
N GLU A 103 -11.41 -3.74 -11.35
CA GLU A 103 -12.44 -3.29 -12.26
C GLU A 103 -12.49 -1.76 -12.31
N GLY A 104 -12.60 -1.21 -13.53
CA GLY A 104 -12.72 0.22 -13.76
C GLY A 104 -11.39 0.98 -13.69
N ASP A 105 -11.51 2.29 -13.56
CA ASP A 105 -10.38 3.21 -13.51
C ASP A 105 -9.82 3.31 -12.07
N LEU A 106 -8.55 3.68 -11.98
CA LEU A 106 -7.93 4.00 -10.69
C LEU A 106 -8.66 5.18 -10.03
N SER A 107 -8.91 5.06 -8.73
CA SER A 107 -9.60 6.07 -7.94
C SER A 107 -8.62 7.14 -7.41
N THR A 108 -9.06 7.90 -6.41
CA THR A 108 -8.23 8.89 -5.72
C THR A 108 -6.97 8.29 -5.12
N GLY A 109 -5.96 9.14 -4.90
CA GLY A 109 -4.72 8.73 -4.29
C GLY A 109 -4.72 8.84 -2.77
N GLU A 110 -4.06 7.89 -2.12
CA GLU A 110 -3.70 7.95 -0.71
C GLU A 110 -2.18 7.85 -0.51
N VAL A 111 -1.71 8.28 0.66
CA VAL A 111 -0.31 8.15 1.06
C VAL A 111 -0.23 7.25 2.28
N ILE A 112 0.50 6.15 2.14
CA ILE A 112 0.64 5.12 3.17
C ILE A 112 2.12 4.95 3.58
N ASP A 113 2.36 4.28 4.71
CA ASP A 113 3.70 3.77 5.02
C ASP A 113 4.06 2.65 4.02
N ALA A 114 5.16 2.81 3.29
CA ALA A 114 5.57 1.85 2.26
C ALA A 114 5.89 0.45 2.82
N SER A 115 6.14 0.34 4.14
CA SER A 115 6.38 -0.95 4.79
C SER A 115 5.13 -1.83 4.87
N THR A 116 3.93 -1.28 4.65
CA THR A 116 2.68 -2.06 4.66
C THR A 116 2.34 -2.69 3.31
N ILE A 117 3.27 -2.61 2.34
CA ILE A 117 3.15 -3.26 1.02
C ILE A 117 3.85 -4.63 1.07
N PRO A 118 3.12 -5.75 1.26
CA PRO A 118 3.71 -7.08 1.30
C PRO A 118 4.13 -7.64 -0.06
N CYS A 119 3.51 -7.23 -1.17
CA CYS A 119 3.80 -7.80 -2.49
C CYS A 119 3.34 -6.93 -3.68
N ALA A 120 3.93 -7.23 -4.85
CA ALA A 120 3.39 -6.83 -6.14
C ALA A 120 2.27 -7.78 -6.57
N VAL A 121 1.38 -7.33 -7.45
CA VAL A 121 0.28 -8.13 -8.01
C VAL A 121 0.10 -7.79 -9.49
N GLY A 122 0.16 -8.79 -10.37
CA GLY A 122 0.00 -8.64 -11.82
C GLY A 122 0.36 -9.90 -12.60
#